data_AF-A0A0A3Z6N0-F1
#
_entry.id   AF-A0A0A3Z6N0-F1
#
_cell.length_a   1.000
_cell.length_b   1.000
_cell.length_c   1.000
_cell.angle_alpha   90.00
_cell.angle_beta   90.00
_cell.angle_gamma   90.00
#
_symmetry.space_group_name_H-M   'P 1'
#
loop_
_entity.id
_entity.type
_entity.pdbx_description
1 polymer ?
#
loop_
_entity_poly.entity_id
_entity_poly.type
_entity_poly.pdbx_seq_one_letter_code
_entity_poly.pdbx_strand_id
1 'polypeptide(L)'
;MSDHDFLRYFDGEMRWLKAAAREFAAQYPDAGRRLGVDSLSLRTDPSVEQLFQGFSLMMAQVRRRIDDDVPELTEPLLSHLLPVVNRTLPSTAVVELSPADPLTHLQAQTLPAGTELLSLPVKPREYHNGLRCPYRTTGDLVLHPFSLARLTRHTRPDGTQALTLRFTFPVQNEPKTLRLQDIPLCITGDRVQQSLLYLALTQQVRGVRLRHSGAPEALPFTATFTPRWLHQHPPLWPDSDSPALCGEIRPLLEYFTSPARYFFLTLNCPETVSVAPNATHIELELALAVPLPYDTVIPEDALRMHCVPLINLFRLAGEPLLTRPAETRYRLRPHRMTDGHTEIYSVDTVVQKDEEEDESRPYTPYRHFRQKGGMLRYENQWPDRYFHTRIWRGVSGLHETVLMPGGRAHEQQPGVKLLLNLTCSNGAFPRMALQQALFDADYATGNLALRGQTRGLPSMPFYPPTTPLYQWHLMALLHPRALSQMISDAENLRAALSLFNWGDDEHNRRRISGIRHVSWRQAYNTSFHWNGVRIRVMLDETQFSGTGDARLFCELLEQFLTQYASVMRFTQLTVLLTGSGTEWAWPERRIDRVLM
;
A
#
# COMPACT_ATOMS: atom_id res chain seq x y z
N MET A 1 -0.31 5.46 -17.93
CA MET A 1 -1.01 5.81 -19.17
C MET A 1 -1.17 4.56 -20.01
N SER A 2 -2.29 4.42 -20.72
CA SER A 2 -2.54 3.24 -21.55
C SER A 2 -1.73 3.31 -22.84
N ASP A 3 -1.41 2.18 -23.46
CA ASP A 3 -0.75 2.11 -24.77
C ASP A 3 -1.49 2.92 -25.86
N HIS A 4 -2.78 3.17 -25.63
CA HIS A 4 -3.64 3.98 -26.50
C HIS A 4 -3.22 5.45 -26.59
N ASP A 5 -2.64 6.04 -25.54
CA ASP A 5 -2.26 7.45 -25.55
C ASP A 5 -1.03 7.73 -26.40
N PHE A 6 -0.03 6.83 -26.37
CA PHE A 6 1.17 6.98 -27.19
C PHE A 6 0.87 6.84 -28.68
N LEU A 7 -0.05 5.92 -29.04
CA LEU A 7 -0.51 5.76 -30.42
C LEU A 7 -1.14 7.05 -30.96
N ARG A 8 -1.84 7.83 -30.12
CA ARG A 8 -2.40 9.13 -30.55
C ARG A 8 -1.29 10.14 -30.91
N TYR A 9 -0.21 10.18 -30.14
CA TYR A 9 0.95 11.01 -30.48
C TYR A 9 1.59 10.54 -31.77
N PHE A 10 1.87 9.23 -31.89
CA PHE A 10 2.45 8.64 -33.08
C PHE A 10 1.61 8.91 -34.35
N ASP A 11 0.30 8.64 -34.30
CA ASP A 11 -0.62 8.87 -35.42
C ASP A 11 -0.76 10.36 -35.76
N GLY A 12 -0.67 11.22 -34.75
CA GLY A 12 -0.65 12.68 -34.90
C GLY A 12 0.60 13.15 -35.66
N GLU A 13 1.78 12.71 -35.22
CA GLU A 13 3.06 13.03 -35.87
C GLU A 13 3.13 12.44 -37.28
N MET A 14 2.60 11.23 -37.50
CA MET A 14 2.52 10.61 -38.83
C MET A 14 1.63 11.41 -39.78
N ARG A 15 0.47 11.87 -39.31
CA ARG A 15 -0.44 12.72 -40.09
C ARG A 15 0.18 14.07 -40.42
N TRP A 16 0.81 14.71 -39.45
CA TRP A 16 1.48 15.99 -39.63
C TRP A 16 2.65 15.87 -40.62
N LEU A 17 3.52 14.87 -40.45
CA LEU A 17 4.67 14.64 -41.32
C LEU A 17 4.25 14.37 -42.75
N LYS A 18 3.22 13.54 -42.97
CA LYS A 18 2.65 13.28 -44.31
C LYS A 18 2.03 14.54 -44.93
N ALA A 19 1.43 15.43 -44.15
CA ALA A 19 0.89 16.70 -44.65
C ALA A 19 2.01 17.67 -45.02
N ALA A 20 3.00 17.86 -44.14
CA ALA A 20 4.16 18.72 -44.37
C ALA A 20 4.98 18.26 -45.59
N ALA A 21 5.17 16.95 -45.74
CA ALA A 21 5.78 16.32 -46.90
C ALA A 21 5.11 16.70 -48.22
N ARG A 22 3.77 16.64 -48.28
CA ARG A 22 3.01 17.03 -49.48
C ARG A 22 3.12 18.51 -49.79
N GLU A 23 3.05 19.35 -48.76
CA GLU A 23 3.19 20.80 -48.91
C GLU A 23 4.59 21.16 -49.41
N PHE A 24 5.63 20.55 -48.85
CA PHE A 24 7.01 20.70 -49.30
C PHE A 24 7.19 20.28 -50.76
N ALA A 25 6.65 19.13 -51.16
CA ALA A 25 6.72 18.65 -52.54
C ALA A 25 5.97 19.56 -53.52
N ALA A 26 4.87 20.19 -53.09
CA ALA A 26 4.13 21.16 -53.89
C ALA A 26 4.92 22.48 -54.05
N GLN A 27 5.60 22.95 -53.01
CA GLN A 27 6.40 24.17 -53.03
C GLN A 27 7.75 23.98 -53.74
N TYR A 28 8.38 22.81 -53.64
CA TYR A 28 9.70 22.50 -54.19
C TYR A 28 9.71 21.17 -54.98
N PRO A 29 9.17 21.13 -56.21
CA PRO A 29 8.93 19.88 -56.95
C PRO A 29 10.20 19.08 -57.29
N ASP A 30 11.31 19.76 -57.59
CA ASP A 30 12.58 19.09 -57.91
C ASP A 30 13.24 18.47 -56.67
N ALA A 31 13.15 19.14 -55.52
CA ALA A 31 13.65 18.62 -54.25
C ALA A 31 12.77 17.47 -53.73
N GLY A 32 11.45 17.60 -53.84
CA GLY A 32 10.49 16.55 -53.48
C GLY A 32 10.70 15.25 -54.26
N ARG A 33 10.99 15.35 -55.57
CA ARG A 33 11.35 14.19 -56.42
C ARG A 33 12.65 13.52 -55.99
N ARG A 34 13.69 14.28 -55.61
CA ARG A 34 14.95 13.72 -55.11
C ARG A 34 14.80 12.98 -53.78
N LEU A 35 13.88 13.44 -52.94
CA LEU A 35 13.62 12.85 -51.61
C LEU A 35 12.59 11.71 -51.64
N GLY A 36 11.94 11.44 -52.79
CA GLY A 36 10.89 10.42 -52.89
C GLY A 36 9.58 10.82 -52.21
N VAL A 37 9.30 12.12 -52.07
CA VAL A 37 8.18 12.67 -51.29
C VAL A 37 7.06 13.23 -52.20
N ASP A 38 7.10 12.94 -53.50
CA ASP A 38 6.05 13.36 -54.42
C ASP A 38 4.74 12.56 -54.23
N SER A 39 3.65 13.04 -54.84
CA SER A 39 2.30 12.48 -54.69
C SER A 39 2.15 11.03 -55.17
N LEU A 40 3.11 10.51 -55.96
CA LEU A 40 3.15 9.14 -56.46
C LEU A 40 4.08 8.23 -55.63
N SER A 41 5.17 8.76 -55.09
CA SER A 41 6.22 8.02 -54.38
C SER A 41 5.87 7.76 -52.90
N LEU A 42 5.18 8.71 -52.25
CA LEU A 42 4.70 8.59 -50.86
C LEU A 42 3.77 7.40 -50.59
N ARG A 43 3.13 6.85 -51.64
CA ARG A 43 2.25 5.68 -51.55
C ARG A 43 2.92 4.36 -51.90
N THR A 44 4.11 4.39 -52.49
CA THR A 44 4.64 3.27 -53.26
C THR A 44 6.00 2.79 -52.76
N ASP A 45 6.75 3.61 -52.01
CA ASP A 45 8.04 3.23 -51.43
C ASP A 45 7.92 2.86 -49.93
N PRO A 46 8.03 1.56 -49.58
CA PRO A 46 8.01 1.10 -48.20
C PRO A 46 9.13 1.68 -47.33
N SER A 47 10.28 2.03 -47.91
CA SER A 47 11.43 2.57 -47.17
C SER A 47 11.19 4.01 -46.70
N VAL A 48 10.52 4.83 -47.51
CA VAL A 48 10.11 6.18 -47.11
C VAL A 48 9.06 6.11 -46.00
N GLU A 49 8.12 5.17 -46.09
CA GLU A 49 7.12 4.97 -45.04
C GLU A 49 7.74 4.47 -43.73
N GLN A 50 8.72 3.55 -43.77
CA GLN A 50 9.47 3.13 -42.59
C GLN A 50 10.28 4.27 -41.96
N LEU A 51 10.86 5.15 -42.78
CA LEU A 51 11.56 6.34 -42.27
C LEU A 51 10.59 7.29 -41.57
N PHE A 52 9.41 7.52 -42.16
CA PHE A 52 8.37 8.33 -41.53
C PHE A 52 7.89 7.70 -40.22
N GLN A 53 7.72 6.39 -40.18
CA GLN A 53 7.39 5.67 -38.94
C GLN A 53 8.47 5.84 -37.88
N GLY A 54 9.75 5.66 -38.22
CA GLY A 54 10.87 5.86 -37.30
C GLY A 54 10.94 7.29 -36.77
N PHE A 55 10.80 8.29 -37.64
CA PHE A 55 10.81 9.70 -37.26
C PHE A 55 9.61 10.08 -36.38
N SER A 56 8.40 9.69 -36.78
CA SER A 56 7.19 9.94 -35.99
C SER A 56 7.25 9.24 -34.63
N LEU A 57 7.86 8.05 -34.53
CA LEU A 57 8.08 7.37 -33.25
C LEU A 57 8.97 8.21 -32.31
N MET A 58 10.08 8.75 -32.82
CA MET A 58 10.98 9.61 -32.05
C MET A 58 10.29 10.92 -31.63
N MET A 59 9.63 11.59 -32.58
CA MET A 59 8.96 12.86 -32.31
C MET A 59 7.76 12.72 -31.37
N ALA A 60 7.02 11.61 -31.47
CA ALA A 60 5.95 11.30 -30.53
C ALA A 60 6.48 11.17 -29.09
N GLN A 61 7.66 10.59 -28.89
CA GLN A 61 8.29 10.52 -27.57
C GLN A 61 8.72 11.91 -27.06
N VAL A 62 9.32 12.73 -27.92
CA VAL A 62 9.74 14.09 -27.55
C VAL A 62 8.53 14.94 -27.19
N ARG A 63 7.50 14.95 -28.03
CA ARG A 63 6.28 15.73 -27.81
C ARG A 63 5.55 15.27 -26.56
N ARG A 64 5.39 13.95 -26.38
CA ARG A 64 4.86 13.39 -25.14
C ARG A 64 5.61 13.91 -23.91
N ARG A 65 6.94 13.90 -23.96
CA ARG A 65 7.76 14.37 -22.83
C ARG A 65 7.60 15.87 -22.55
N ILE A 66 7.35 16.68 -23.59
CA ILE A 66 7.06 18.11 -23.43
C ILE A 66 5.65 18.33 -22.84
N ASP A 67 4.67 17.55 -23.29
CA ASP A 67 3.28 17.65 -22.84
C ASP A 67 3.05 17.05 -21.44
N ASP A 68 3.90 16.11 -20.99
CA ASP A 68 3.90 15.52 -19.64
C ASP A 68 4.33 16.52 -18.53
N ASP A 69 4.48 17.81 -18.86
CA ASP A 69 4.89 18.93 -17.98
C ASP A 69 6.33 18.77 -17.45
N VAL A 70 6.71 19.35 -16.29
CA VAL A 70 8.06 19.20 -15.69
C VAL A 70 8.08 18.23 -14.49
N PRO A 71 7.94 16.89 -14.69
CA PRO A 71 8.18 15.88 -13.66
C PRO A 71 9.52 16.03 -12.95
N GLU A 72 10.53 16.54 -13.67
CA GLU A 72 11.85 16.81 -13.10
C GLU A 72 11.82 17.80 -11.93
N LEU A 73 10.75 18.58 -11.76
CA LEU A 73 10.56 19.54 -10.66
C LEU A 73 9.58 19.04 -9.61
N THR A 74 8.45 18.45 -10.02
CA THR A 74 7.39 17.96 -9.12
C THR A 74 7.77 16.65 -8.43
N GLU A 75 8.44 15.71 -9.11
CA GLU A 75 8.86 14.44 -8.50
C GLU A 75 9.83 14.64 -7.34
N PRO A 76 10.91 15.45 -7.45
CA PRO A 76 11.83 15.65 -6.34
C PRO A 76 11.19 16.41 -5.17
N LEU A 77 10.16 17.22 -5.44
CA LEU A 77 9.43 17.96 -4.40
C LEU A 77 8.47 17.03 -3.65
N LEU A 78 7.68 16.21 -4.36
CA LEU A 78 6.83 15.20 -3.74
C LEU A 78 7.63 14.11 -3.05
N SER A 79 8.76 13.68 -3.63
CA SER A 79 9.69 12.75 -2.98
C SER A 79 10.28 13.31 -1.68
N HIS A 80 10.13 14.61 -1.43
CA HIS A 80 10.46 15.25 -0.17
C HIS A 80 9.24 15.37 0.75
N LEU A 81 8.10 15.88 0.24
CA LEU A 81 6.90 16.12 1.04
C LEU A 81 6.09 14.85 1.32
N LEU A 82 5.77 14.08 0.29
CA LEU A 82 4.99 12.84 0.35
C LEU A 82 5.71 11.70 -0.39
N PRO A 83 6.75 11.08 0.20
CA PRO A 83 7.55 10.10 -0.53
C PRO A 83 6.78 8.83 -0.92
N VAL A 84 5.67 8.55 -0.22
CA VAL A 84 4.80 7.39 -0.51
C VAL A 84 4.18 7.45 -1.91
N VAL A 85 3.88 8.65 -2.44
CA VAL A 85 3.14 8.78 -3.70
C VAL A 85 4.01 8.54 -4.95
N ASN A 86 5.32 8.57 -4.78
CA ASN A 86 6.30 8.28 -5.84
C ASN A 86 6.93 6.89 -5.68
N ARG A 87 6.43 6.06 -4.76
CA ARG A 87 6.93 4.71 -4.51
C ARG A 87 5.88 3.69 -4.89
N THR A 88 6.26 2.74 -5.73
CA THR A 88 5.48 1.55 -6.05
C THR A 88 5.06 0.82 -4.78
N LEU A 89 3.85 0.27 -4.73
CA LEU A 89 3.50 -0.78 -3.78
C LEU A 89 3.87 -2.12 -4.41
N PRO A 90 4.86 -2.86 -3.91
CA PRO A 90 5.13 -4.22 -4.34
C PRO A 90 3.93 -5.14 -4.12
N SER A 91 3.98 -6.34 -4.71
CA SER A 91 2.99 -7.38 -4.41
C SER A 91 2.90 -7.65 -2.90
N THR A 92 1.67 -7.72 -2.39
CA THR A 92 1.32 -8.02 -1.00
C THR A 92 0.48 -9.29 -0.92
N ALA A 93 0.55 -9.98 0.21
CA ALA A 93 -0.30 -11.14 0.49
C ALA A 93 -0.61 -11.18 1.99
N VAL A 94 -1.53 -12.05 2.40
CA VAL A 94 -1.75 -12.40 3.81
C VAL A 94 -1.52 -13.89 3.96
N VAL A 95 -0.70 -14.28 4.93
CA VAL A 95 -0.43 -15.68 5.26
C VAL A 95 -0.82 -15.96 6.70
N GLU A 96 -1.41 -17.13 6.95
CA GLU A 96 -1.53 -17.70 8.28
C GLU A 96 -0.32 -18.59 8.54
N LEU A 97 0.38 -18.36 9.65
CA LEU A 97 1.51 -19.18 10.09
C LEU A 97 1.14 -19.90 11.38
N SER A 98 0.93 -21.20 11.31
CA SER A 98 0.68 -22.03 12.49
C SER A 98 1.92 -22.86 12.85
N PRO A 99 2.22 -23.13 14.13
CA PRO A 99 3.23 -24.12 14.50
C PRO A 99 2.95 -25.47 13.82
N ALA A 100 3.98 -26.13 13.28
CA ALA A 100 3.84 -27.42 12.61
C ALA A 100 3.32 -28.51 13.56
N ASP A 101 3.72 -28.44 14.83
CA ASP A 101 3.13 -29.22 15.93
C ASP A 101 2.53 -28.28 16.99
N PRO A 102 1.20 -28.06 16.96
CA PRO A 102 0.53 -27.20 17.92
C PRO A 102 0.59 -27.71 19.37
N LEU A 103 0.79 -29.02 19.59
CA LEU A 103 0.75 -29.63 20.93
C LEU A 103 1.99 -29.29 21.76
N THR A 104 3.13 -29.11 21.10
CA THR A 104 4.40 -28.75 21.72
C THR A 104 4.60 -27.24 21.87
N HIS A 105 3.74 -26.42 21.27
CA HIS A 105 3.80 -24.96 21.35
C HIS A 105 3.12 -24.43 22.63
N LEU A 106 3.81 -24.56 23.76
CA LEU A 106 3.25 -24.26 25.09
C LEU A 106 3.37 -22.77 25.49
N GLN A 107 4.30 -22.03 24.88
CA GLN A 107 4.60 -20.62 25.17
C GLN A 107 4.44 -19.75 23.93
N ALA A 108 4.08 -18.48 24.13
CA ALA A 108 4.01 -17.54 23.03
C ALA A 108 5.41 -17.26 22.46
N GLN A 109 5.54 -17.25 21.14
CA GLN A 109 6.79 -16.92 20.46
C GLN A 109 6.53 -15.84 19.42
N THR A 110 7.44 -14.88 19.32
CA THR A 110 7.30 -13.76 18.39
C THR A 110 8.21 -13.97 17.18
N LEU A 111 7.61 -14.01 15.99
CA LEU A 111 8.31 -13.87 14.72
C LEU A 111 8.52 -12.37 14.45
N PRO A 112 9.76 -11.92 14.30
CA PRO A 112 10.03 -10.49 14.08
C PRO A 112 9.54 -10.05 12.69
N ALA A 113 9.16 -8.78 12.58
CA ALA A 113 8.99 -8.09 11.32
C ALA A 113 10.23 -8.26 10.43
N GLY A 114 10.02 -8.39 9.13
CA GLY A 114 11.08 -8.63 8.16
C GLY A 114 11.52 -10.09 8.04
N THR A 115 10.86 -11.03 8.72
CA THR A 115 11.09 -12.47 8.52
C THR A 115 10.79 -12.84 7.07
N GLU A 116 11.77 -13.41 6.36
CA GLU A 116 11.64 -13.78 4.96
C GLU A 116 10.93 -15.14 4.78
N LEU A 117 9.97 -15.18 3.86
CA LEU A 117 9.25 -16.37 3.42
C LEU A 117 9.36 -16.49 1.91
N LEU A 118 9.80 -17.65 1.44
CA LEU A 118 9.83 -17.95 0.02
C LEU A 118 8.47 -18.47 -0.45
N SER A 119 8.01 -17.99 -1.60
CA SER A 119 6.85 -18.58 -2.25
C SER A 119 7.14 -20.02 -2.70
N LEU A 120 6.07 -20.76 -3.00
CA LEU A 120 6.14 -21.90 -3.89
C LEU A 120 6.65 -21.46 -5.28
N PRO A 121 7.27 -22.38 -6.06
CA PRO A 121 7.79 -22.05 -7.39
C PRO A 121 6.68 -21.54 -8.33
N VAL A 122 6.81 -20.29 -8.75
CA VAL A 122 5.95 -19.66 -9.77
C VAL A 122 6.45 -20.08 -11.14
N LYS A 123 5.61 -20.80 -11.89
CA LYS A 123 5.89 -21.25 -13.26
C LYS A 123 4.93 -20.57 -14.24
N PRO A 124 5.28 -19.41 -14.82
CA PRO A 124 4.61 -18.95 -16.02
C PRO A 124 4.87 -19.94 -17.17
N ARG A 125 4.01 -19.95 -18.19
CA ARG A 125 4.12 -20.83 -19.37
C ARG A 125 5.49 -20.77 -20.07
N GLU A 126 6.24 -19.69 -19.86
CA GLU A 126 7.51 -19.38 -20.52
C GLU A 126 8.76 -19.87 -19.76
N TYR A 127 8.65 -20.30 -18.49
CA TYR A 127 9.81 -20.71 -17.68
C TYR A 127 9.76 -22.20 -17.32
N HIS A 128 10.76 -22.96 -17.78
CA HIS A 128 10.90 -24.39 -17.48
C HIS A 128 11.22 -24.66 -16.00
N ASN A 129 11.96 -23.77 -15.35
CA ASN A 129 12.26 -23.81 -13.91
C ASN A 129 11.44 -22.72 -13.21
N GLY A 130 10.62 -23.11 -12.22
CA GLY A 130 9.80 -22.16 -11.46
C GLY A 130 10.66 -21.29 -10.54
N LEU A 131 10.37 -19.99 -10.50
CA LEU A 131 11.07 -19.03 -9.65
C LEU A 131 10.34 -18.87 -8.32
N ARG A 132 11.08 -18.85 -7.21
CA ARG A 132 10.53 -18.57 -5.88
C ARG A 132 10.69 -17.09 -5.60
N CYS A 133 9.60 -16.43 -5.24
CA CYS A 133 9.57 -15.02 -4.91
C CYS A 133 9.77 -14.86 -3.38
N PRO A 134 10.80 -14.16 -2.93
CA PRO A 134 10.96 -13.83 -1.52
C PRO A 134 9.98 -12.72 -1.10
N TYR A 135 9.30 -12.95 0.01
CA TYR A 135 8.46 -11.98 0.70
C TYR A 135 8.96 -11.83 2.12
N ARG A 136 8.63 -10.72 2.78
CA ARG A 136 8.92 -10.53 4.21
C ARG A 136 7.68 -10.11 4.99
N THR A 137 7.61 -10.48 6.26
CA THR A 137 6.54 -10.04 7.17
C THR A 137 6.60 -8.53 7.37
N THR A 138 5.44 -7.85 7.36
CA THR A 138 5.38 -6.39 7.53
C THR A 138 5.34 -5.97 9.00
N GLY A 139 5.01 -6.89 9.90
CA GLY A 139 4.90 -6.65 11.34
C GLY A 139 5.30 -7.88 12.14
N ASP A 140 5.51 -7.69 13.43
CA ASP A 140 5.73 -8.79 14.37
C ASP A 140 4.50 -9.69 14.43
N LEU A 141 4.71 -11.00 14.42
CA LEU A 141 3.66 -12.00 14.57
C LEU A 141 3.88 -12.76 15.87
N VAL A 142 2.97 -12.61 16.82
CA VAL A 142 2.95 -13.40 18.05
C VAL A 142 2.18 -14.70 17.78
N LEU A 143 2.89 -15.82 17.85
CA LEU A 143 2.31 -17.16 17.84
C LEU A 143 1.88 -17.53 19.24
N HIS A 144 0.59 -17.40 19.52
CA HIS A 144 0.04 -17.76 20.82
C HIS A 144 -0.04 -19.28 20.97
N PRO A 145 0.03 -19.81 22.21
CA PRO A 145 -0.11 -21.25 22.51
C PRO A 145 -1.58 -21.72 22.48
N PHE A 146 -2.42 -21.01 21.72
CA PHE A 146 -3.83 -21.28 21.51
C PHE A 146 -4.24 -20.71 20.15
N SER A 147 -5.31 -21.26 19.58
CA SER A 147 -5.81 -20.86 18.26
C SER A 147 -7.32 -20.70 18.29
N LEU A 148 -7.84 -19.86 17.40
CA LEU A 148 -9.27 -19.78 17.11
C LEU A 148 -9.63 -20.92 16.16
N ALA A 149 -10.30 -21.94 16.69
CA ALA A 149 -10.64 -23.15 15.94
C ALA A 149 -11.85 -22.93 15.03
N ARG A 150 -12.90 -22.27 15.55
CA ARG A 150 -14.19 -22.15 14.88
C ARG A 150 -14.93 -20.87 15.26
N LEU A 151 -15.52 -20.23 14.27
CA LEU A 151 -16.59 -19.24 14.41
C LEU A 151 -17.92 -19.91 14.07
N THR A 152 -18.94 -19.75 14.92
CA THR A 152 -20.29 -20.23 14.61
C THR A 152 -21.33 -19.15 14.85
N ARG A 153 -22.35 -19.11 14.01
CA ARG A 153 -23.53 -18.28 14.17
C ARG A 153 -24.67 -19.12 14.75
N HIS A 154 -25.32 -18.64 15.80
CA HIS A 154 -26.51 -19.27 16.36
C HIS A 154 -27.49 -18.22 16.87
N THR A 155 -28.73 -18.64 17.10
CA THR A 155 -29.76 -17.81 17.72
C THR A 155 -29.95 -18.27 19.16
N ARG A 156 -29.89 -17.34 20.10
CA ARG A 156 -30.13 -17.60 21.51
C ARG A 156 -31.61 -17.85 21.77
N PRO A 157 -31.97 -18.48 22.91
CA PRO A 157 -33.37 -18.71 23.28
C PRO A 157 -34.22 -17.42 23.39
N ASP A 158 -33.58 -16.27 23.64
CA ASP A 158 -34.20 -14.94 23.68
C ASP A 158 -34.45 -14.34 22.29
N GLY A 159 -34.12 -15.06 21.21
CA GLY A 159 -34.27 -14.62 19.82
C GLY A 159 -33.12 -13.75 19.32
N THR A 160 -32.15 -13.39 20.17
CA THR A 160 -30.99 -12.60 19.74
C THR A 160 -29.99 -13.48 18.97
N GLN A 161 -29.44 -12.96 17.88
CA GLN A 161 -28.35 -13.65 17.20
C GLN A 161 -27.04 -13.46 17.96
N ALA A 162 -26.22 -14.51 17.96
CA ALA A 162 -24.90 -14.48 18.57
C ALA A 162 -23.86 -15.16 17.68
N LEU A 163 -22.60 -14.75 17.88
CA LEU A 163 -21.42 -15.39 17.30
C LEU A 163 -20.64 -16.08 18.42
N THR A 164 -20.32 -17.36 18.26
CA THR A 164 -19.46 -18.09 19.19
C THR A 164 -18.07 -18.25 18.60
N LEU A 165 -17.07 -17.71 19.30
CA LEU A 165 -15.65 -17.88 19.02
C LEU A 165 -15.08 -18.98 19.92
N ARG A 166 -14.68 -20.11 19.33
CA ARG A 166 -14.10 -21.24 20.06
C ARG A 166 -12.59 -21.23 19.98
N PHE A 167 -11.93 -20.96 21.10
CA PHE A 167 -10.48 -21.04 21.22
C PHE A 167 -10.05 -22.40 21.76
N THR A 168 -9.06 -23.01 21.13
CA THR A 168 -8.49 -24.31 21.52
C THR A 168 -7.04 -24.17 21.92
N PHE A 169 -6.58 -25.01 22.84
CA PHE A 169 -5.21 -25.03 23.34
C PHE A 169 -4.79 -26.46 23.70
N PRO A 170 -3.48 -26.75 23.76
CA PRO A 170 -2.99 -28.05 24.20
C PRO A 170 -3.49 -28.37 25.61
N VAL A 171 -3.93 -29.61 25.83
CA VAL A 171 -4.38 -30.07 27.14
C VAL A 171 -3.21 -30.08 28.11
N GLN A 172 -3.39 -29.49 29.29
CA GLN A 172 -2.39 -29.46 30.35
C GLN A 172 -3.05 -29.84 31.68
N ASN A 173 -2.25 -30.47 32.56
CA ASN A 173 -2.70 -30.96 33.86
C ASN A 173 -2.83 -29.85 34.90
N GLU A 174 -2.17 -28.71 34.70
CA GLU A 174 -2.19 -27.57 35.62
C GLU A 174 -3.16 -26.48 35.14
N PRO A 175 -3.80 -25.73 36.06
CA PRO A 175 -4.64 -24.60 35.70
C PRO A 175 -3.80 -23.52 35.00
N LYS A 176 -4.29 -23.04 33.85
CA LYS A 176 -3.59 -22.04 33.03
C LYS A 176 -4.36 -20.74 33.00
N THR A 177 -3.65 -19.63 33.12
CA THR A 177 -4.22 -18.31 32.90
C THR A 177 -4.00 -17.90 31.45
N LEU A 178 -5.07 -17.76 30.68
CA LEU A 178 -5.03 -17.22 29.32
C LEU A 178 -5.21 -15.70 29.36
N ARG A 179 -4.27 -14.98 28.77
CA ARG A 179 -4.38 -13.54 28.52
C ARG A 179 -4.88 -13.32 27.09
N LEU A 180 -6.12 -12.88 26.95
CA LEU A 180 -6.72 -12.50 25.68
C LEU A 180 -6.60 -10.99 25.46
N GLN A 181 -5.37 -10.48 25.58
CA GLN A 181 -5.07 -9.06 25.39
C GLN A 181 -4.20 -8.89 24.14
N ASP A 182 -4.52 -7.90 23.33
CA ASP A 182 -3.85 -7.60 22.07
C ASP A 182 -3.79 -8.79 21.09
N ILE A 183 -4.88 -9.58 21.00
CA ILE A 183 -4.92 -10.78 20.15
C ILE A 183 -5.33 -10.38 18.73
N PRO A 184 -4.47 -10.56 17.72
CA PRO A 184 -4.80 -10.20 16.35
C PRO A 184 -5.70 -11.26 15.70
N LEU A 185 -6.82 -10.79 15.17
CA LEU A 185 -7.81 -11.59 14.44
C LEU A 185 -7.92 -11.05 13.01
N CYS A 186 -7.72 -11.91 12.02
CA CYS A 186 -7.91 -11.59 10.61
C CYS A 186 -9.27 -12.09 10.14
N ILE A 187 -10.09 -11.19 9.60
CA ILE A 187 -11.34 -11.55 8.95
C ILE A 187 -11.03 -12.04 7.54
N THR A 188 -11.18 -13.34 7.32
CA THR A 188 -10.96 -14.01 6.04
C THR A 188 -12.28 -14.08 5.26
N GLY A 189 -12.22 -14.62 4.04
CA GLY A 189 -13.38 -14.78 3.17
C GLY A 189 -13.49 -13.66 2.13
N ASP A 190 -14.65 -13.60 1.49
CA ASP A 190 -14.92 -12.59 0.48
C ASP A 190 -15.21 -11.20 1.08
N ARG A 191 -15.29 -10.18 0.23
CA ARG A 191 -15.48 -8.80 0.67
C ARG A 191 -16.82 -8.57 1.39
N VAL A 192 -17.85 -9.34 1.08
CA VAL A 192 -19.18 -9.22 1.69
C VAL A 192 -19.14 -9.77 3.12
N GLN A 193 -18.53 -10.94 3.30
CA GLN A 193 -18.30 -11.56 4.62
C GLN A 193 -17.40 -10.68 5.49
N GLN A 194 -16.33 -10.15 4.92
CA GLN A 194 -15.41 -9.23 5.58
C GLN A 194 -16.13 -7.95 6.06
N SER A 195 -16.93 -7.34 5.19
CA SER A 195 -17.78 -6.19 5.49
C SER A 195 -18.73 -6.50 6.65
N LEU A 196 -19.48 -7.59 6.56
CA LEU A 196 -20.46 -7.98 7.58
C LEU A 196 -19.83 -8.17 8.96
N LEU A 197 -18.76 -8.97 9.03
CA LEU A 197 -18.07 -9.26 10.30
C LEU A 197 -17.34 -8.04 10.86
N TYR A 198 -16.80 -7.17 10.01
CA TYR A 198 -16.19 -5.91 10.45
C TYR A 198 -17.19 -5.06 11.23
N LEU A 199 -18.38 -4.82 10.66
CA LEU A 199 -19.43 -4.04 11.33
C LEU A 199 -19.93 -4.74 12.60
N ALA A 200 -20.17 -6.04 12.51
CA ALA A 200 -20.71 -6.83 13.61
C ALA A 200 -19.81 -6.77 14.84
N LEU A 201 -18.51 -7.03 14.66
CA LEU A 201 -17.54 -7.09 15.75
C LEU A 201 -17.20 -5.71 16.32
N THR A 202 -17.14 -4.68 15.48
CA THR A 202 -16.69 -3.34 15.92
C THR A 202 -17.82 -2.46 16.48
N GLN A 203 -19.06 -2.64 16.02
CA GLN A 203 -20.17 -1.74 16.37
C GLN A 203 -21.40 -2.44 16.98
N GLN A 204 -21.56 -3.76 16.79
CA GLN A 204 -22.82 -4.44 17.12
C GLN A 204 -22.70 -5.43 18.29
N VAL A 205 -21.53 -5.63 18.89
CA VAL A 205 -21.39 -6.49 20.07
C VAL A 205 -22.00 -5.80 21.30
N ARG A 206 -23.12 -6.34 21.81
CA ARG A 206 -23.85 -5.79 22.97
C ARG A 206 -23.38 -6.37 24.30
N GLY A 207 -22.89 -7.60 24.29
CA GLY A 207 -22.42 -8.28 25.49
C GLY A 207 -21.69 -9.56 25.15
N VAL A 208 -20.71 -9.91 25.99
CA VAL A 208 -19.88 -11.11 25.81
C VAL A 208 -20.10 -12.03 26.99
N ARG A 209 -20.21 -13.33 26.71
CA ARG A 209 -20.20 -14.38 27.71
C ARG A 209 -19.08 -15.35 27.46
N LEU A 210 -18.43 -15.81 28.52
CA LEU A 210 -17.37 -16.80 28.48
C LEU A 210 -17.92 -18.15 28.97
N ARG A 211 -17.72 -19.20 28.17
CA ARG A 211 -18.02 -20.59 28.54
C ARG A 211 -16.73 -21.40 28.59
N HIS A 212 -16.51 -22.09 29.70
CA HIS A 212 -15.40 -23.04 29.85
C HIS A 212 -15.79 -24.44 29.34
N SER A 213 -14.81 -25.18 28.82
CA SER A 213 -14.98 -26.60 28.49
C SER A 213 -15.52 -27.37 29.71
N GLY A 214 -16.69 -28.02 29.56
CA GLY A 214 -17.31 -28.83 30.61
C GLY A 214 -18.15 -28.04 31.63
N ALA A 215 -18.17 -26.71 31.57
CA ALA A 215 -19.08 -25.90 32.38
C ALA A 215 -20.44 -25.72 31.65
N PRO A 216 -21.58 -25.95 32.32
CA PRO A 216 -22.89 -25.83 31.69
C PRO A 216 -23.30 -24.37 31.44
N GLU A 217 -22.81 -23.43 32.24
CA GLU A 217 -23.24 -22.03 32.21
C GLU A 217 -22.14 -21.09 31.69
N ALA A 218 -22.57 -20.08 30.92
CA ALA A 218 -21.68 -19.04 30.39
C ALA A 218 -21.75 -17.79 31.28
N LEU A 219 -20.59 -17.32 31.74
CA LEU A 219 -20.47 -16.20 32.66
C LEU A 219 -20.35 -14.87 31.89
N PRO A 220 -20.87 -13.75 32.42
CA PRO A 220 -20.61 -12.43 31.85
C PRO A 220 -19.11 -12.16 31.74
N PHE A 221 -18.70 -11.58 30.61
CA PHE A 221 -17.29 -11.31 30.33
C PHE A 221 -17.14 -10.01 29.55
N THR A 222 -15.98 -9.36 29.67
CA THR A 222 -15.67 -8.12 28.96
C THR A 222 -14.68 -8.39 27.83
N ALA A 223 -15.07 -8.10 26.60
CA ALA A 223 -14.19 -8.14 25.44
C ALA A 223 -14.54 -7.02 24.47
N THR A 224 -13.52 -6.39 23.88
CA THR A 224 -13.67 -5.37 22.85
C THR A 224 -12.89 -5.75 21.61
N PHE A 225 -13.43 -5.39 20.45
CA PHE A 225 -12.79 -5.59 19.15
C PHE A 225 -12.49 -4.23 18.55
N THR A 226 -11.21 -3.94 18.36
CA THR A 226 -10.77 -2.67 17.76
C THR A 226 -10.07 -2.93 16.43
N PRO A 227 -10.35 -2.17 15.37
CA PRO A 227 -9.58 -2.28 14.13
C PRO A 227 -8.10 -2.02 14.39
N ARG A 228 -7.22 -2.93 13.95
CA ARG A 228 -5.77 -2.81 14.19
C ARG A 228 -5.20 -1.55 13.55
N TRP A 229 -5.76 -1.16 12.41
CA TRP A 229 -5.29 0.00 11.64
C TRP A 229 -5.42 1.34 12.39
N LEU A 230 -6.24 1.42 13.44
CA LEU A 230 -6.41 2.62 14.26
C LEU A 230 -5.30 2.82 15.33
N HIS A 231 -4.64 1.75 15.76
CA HIS A 231 -3.74 1.81 16.94
C HIS A 231 -2.36 1.15 16.73
N GLN A 232 -2.27 0.10 15.91
CA GLN A 232 -1.04 -0.66 15.68
C GLN A 232 -1.00 -1.15 14.22
N HIS A 233 -0.52 -0.29 13.32
CA HIS A 233 -0.50 -0.59 11.90
C HIS A 233 0.89 -0.36 11.30
N PRO A 234 1.76 -1.39 11.30
CA PRO A 234 3.09 -1.23 10.73
C PRO A 234 2.93 -0.99 9.23
N PRO A 235 3.51 0.08 8.67
CA PRO A 235 3.20 0.52 7.32
C PRO A 235 3.67 -0.47 6.25
N LEU A 236 2.94 -0.56 5.14
CA LEU A 236 3.36 -1.40 4.01
C LEU A 236 4.56 -0.79 3.31
N TRP A 237 4.52 0.52 3.09
CA TRP A 237 5.66 1.27 2.59
C TRP A 237 6.68 1.45 3.73
N PRO A 238 7.99 1.25 3.47
CA PRO A 238 9.02 1.56 4.44
C PRO A 238 8.89 2.99 4.94
N ASP A 239 9.24 3.18 6.21
CA ASP A 239 9.15 4.47 6.86
C ASP A 239 9.89 5.56 6.08
N SER A 240 9.35 6.76 6.23
CA SER A 240 9.79 7.94 5.52
C SER A 240 10.07 9.01 6.56
N ASP A 241 11.27 9.57 6.53
CA ASP A 241 11.69 10.67 7.41
C ASP A 241 10.99 12.01 7.09
N SER A 242 9.94 12.00 6.25
CA SER A 242 9.25 13.24 5.88
C SER A 242 8.43 13.74 7.07
N PRO A 243 8.62 15.00 7.49
CA PRO A 243 7.79 15.62 8.51
C PRO A 243 6.38 15.94 8.01
N ALA A 244 6.11 15.92 6.69
CA ALA A 244 4.85 16.32 6.09
C ALA A 244 3.92 15.12 5.83
N LEU A 245 2.74 15.12 6.46
CA LEU A 245 1.48 14.41 6.08
C LEU A 245 1.57 12.91 5.72
N CYS A 246 2.70 12.25 5.95
CA CYS A 246 2.93 10.87 5.47
C CYS A 246 2.09 9.82 6.20
N GLY A 247 1.48 10.18 7.34
CA GLY A 247 0.64 9.30 8.15
C GLY A 247 -0.84 9.33 7.76
N GLU A 248 -1.38 10.43 7.24
CA GLU A 248 -2.84 10.59 7.08
C GLU A 248 -3.34 10.22 5.68
N ILE A 249 -2.48 10.34 4.64
CA ILE A 249 -2.81 9.93 3.27
C ILE A 249 -2.53 8.45 3.02
N ARG A 250 -1.52 7.90 3.72
CA ARG A 250 -1.08 6.51 3.55
C ARG A 250 -2.21 5.49 3.82
N PRO A 251 -3.03 5.62 4.89
CA PRO A 251 -4.10 4.67 5.13
C PRO A 251 -5.12 4.60 4.00
N LEU A 252 -5.45 5.75 3.41
CA LEU A 252 -6.38 5.81 2.29
C LEU A 252 -5.79 5.14 1.04
N LEU A 253 -4.51 5.40 0.74
CA LEU A 253 -3.81 4.73 -0.35
C LEU A 253 -3.70 3.22 -0.13
N GLU A 254 -3.36 2.78 1.08
CA GLU A 254 -3.31 1.37 1.47
C GLU A 254 -4.68 0.69 1.38
N TYR A 255 -5.77 1.40 1.69
CA TYR A 255 -7.14 0.87 1.57
C TYR A 255 -7.52 0.58 0.12
N PHE A 256 -7.22 1.50 -0.81
CA PHE A 256 -7.55 1.31 -2.22
C PHE A 256 -6.67 0.27 -2.91
N THR A 257 -5.44 0.06 -2.45
CA THR A 257 -4.47 -0.85 -3.08
C THR A 257 -4.42 -2.23 -2.42
N SER A 258 -4.52 -2.33 -1.09
CA SER A 258 -4.39 -3.57 -0.33
C SER A 258 -5.44 -3.66 0.80
N PRO A 259 -6.75 -3.71 0.47
CA PRO A 259 -7.83 -3.60 1.45
C PRO A 259 -7.85 -4.74 2.48
N ALA A 260 -7.35 -5.93 2.15
CA ALA A 260 -7.30 -7.08 3.06
C ALA A 260 -6.62 -6.74 4.40
N ARG A 261 -5.70 -5.77 4.39
CA ARG A 261 -4.98 -5.31 5.58
C ARG A 261 -5.87 -4.53 6.57
N TYR A 262 -7.00 -3.98 6.13
CA TYR A 262 -7.96 -3.28 6.99
C TYR A 262 -8.94 -4.20 7.70
N PHE A 263 -8.95 -5.49 7.35
CA PHE A 263 -9.78 -6.52 7.96
C PHE A 263 -9.06 -7.27 9.08
N PHE A 264 -8.13 -6.60 9.75
CA PHE A 264 -7.51 -7.07 10.98
C PHE A 264 -8.12 -6.33 12.17
N LEU A 265 -8.60 -7.09 13.15
CA LEU A 265 -9.10 -6.61 14.43
C LEU A 265 -8.16 -7.07 15.55
N THR A 266 -8.09 -6.31 16.63
CA THR A 266 -7.50 -6.72 17.90
C THR A 266 -8.63 -7.07 18.87
N LEU A 267 -8.61 -8.29 19.40
CA LEU A 267 -9.41 -8.68 20.56
C LEU A 267 -8.67 -8.28 21.84
N ASN A 268 -9.34 -7.47 22.67
CA ASN A 268 -8.85 -7.02 23.96
C ASN A 268 -9.83 -7.42 25.07
N CYS A 269 -9.33 -8.18 26.03
CA CYS A 269 -10.04 -8.54 27.25
C CYS A 269 -9.24 -8.00 28.45
N PRO A 270 -9.84 -7.13 29.29
CA PRO A 270 -9.15 -6.61 30.48
C PRO A 270 -8.95 -7.69 31.55
N GLU A 271 -9.80 -8.71 31.56
CA GLU A 271 -9.79 -9.81 32.53
C GLU A 271 -8.96 -10.99 32.02
N THR A 272 -8.20 -11.62 32.92
CA THR A 272 -7.51 -12.87 32.59
C THR A 272 -8.45 -14.05 32.72
N VAL A 273 -8.43 -14.95 31.74
CA VAL A 273 -9.29 -16.14 31.72
C VAL A 273 -8.59 -17.29 32.44
N SER A 274 -9.12 -17.72 33.59
CA SER A 274 -8.64 -18.91 34.29
C SER A 274 -9.20 -20.16 33.64
N VAL A 275 -8.34 -21.05 33.16
CA VAL A 275 -8.72 -22.30 32.50
C VAL A 275 -8.55 -23.45 33.47
N ALA A 276 -9.63 -24.21 33.67
CA ALA A 276 -9.63 -25.39 34.53
C ALA A 276 -8.66 -26.47 34.01
N PRO A 277 -8.09 -27.31 34.90
CA PRO A 277 -7.30 -28.47 34.51
C PRO A 277 -8.04 -29.34 33.49
N ASN A 278 -7.33 -29.88 32.50
CA ASN A 278 -7.88 -30.73 31.44
C ASN A 278 -8.92 -30.09 30.51
N ALA A 279 -9.18 -28.78 30.62
CA ALA A 279 -10.00 -28.10 29.62
C ALA A 279 -9.30 -28.13 28.25
N THR A 280 -10.08 -28.29 27.19
CA THR A 280 -9.57 -28.34 25.80
C THR A 280 -9.85 -27.05 25.02
N HIS A 281 -10.84 -26.27 25.48
CA HIS A 281 -11.31 -25.07 24.80
C HIS A 281 -12.00 -24.10 25.75
N ILE A 282 -12.12 -22.86 25.29
CA ILE A 282 -13.04 -21.85 25.81
C ILE A 282 -13.86 -21.28 24.66
N GLU A 283 -15.05 -20.81 24.97
CA GLU A 283 -15.95 -20.19 23.99
C GLU A 283 -16.35 -18.80 24.44
N LEU A 284 -16.12 -17.81 23.58
CA LEU A 284 -16.63 -16.46 23.74
C LEU A 284 -17.89 -16.31 22.89
N GLU A 285 -19.02 -16.11 23.55
CA GLU A 285 -20.30 -15.88 22.91
C GLU A 285 -20.62 -14.39 22.86
N LEU A 286 -20.66 -13.85 21.65
CA LEU A 286 -20.89 -12.43 21.35
C LEU A 286 -22.37 -12.20 21.00
N ALA A 287 -23.11 -11.52 21.87
CA ALA A 287 -24.48 -11.11 21.60
C ALA A 287 -24.48 -9.94 20.60
N LEU A 288 -25.23 -10.05 19.51
CA LEU A 288 -25.33 -8.97 18.53
C LEU A 288 -26.56 -8.10 18.78
N ALA A 289 -26.38 -6.78 18.65
CA ALA A 289 -27.45 -5.79 18.76
C ALA A 289 -28.39 -5.80 17.53
N VAL A 290 -27.83 -6.13 16.36
CA VAL A 290 -28.53 -6.23 15.08
C VAL A 290 -28.31 -7.64 14.53
N PRO A 291 -29.36 -8.36 14.09
CA PRO A 291 -29.19 -9.68 13.49
C PRO A 291 -28.44 -9.57 12.17
N LEU A 292 -27.53 -10.50 11.92
CA LEU A 292 -26.85 -10.61 10.64
C LEU A 292 -27.81 -11.19 9.58
N PRO A 293 -27.68 -10.77 8.31
CA PRO A 293 -28.45 -11.33 7.21
C PRO A 293 -28.27 -12.86 7.12
N TYR A 294 -29.38 -13.61 7.04
CA TYR A 294 -29.37 -15.07 7.02
C TYR A 294 -28.89 -15.66 5.69
N ASP A 295 -29.06 -14.91 4.60
CA ASP A 295 -28.63 -15.24 3.24
C ASP A 295 -27.11 -15.29 3.08
N THR A 296 -26.38 -14.54 3.91
CA THR A 296 -24.92 -14.56 3.93
C THR A 296 -24.43 -15.73 4.77
N VAL A 297 -23.75 -16.68 4.12
CA VAL A 297 -23.08 -17.79 4.79
C VAL A 297 -21.78 -17.28 5.42
N ILE A 298 -21.62 -17.49 6.72
CA ILE A 298 -20.40 -17.18 7.46
C ILE A 298 -19.66 -18.50 7.68
N PRO A 299 -18.53 -18.73 7.00
CA PRO A 299 -17.78 -19.95 7.16
C PRO A 299 -17.10 -19.98 8.54
N GLU A 300 -16.80 -21.19 8.99
CA GLU A 300 -16.23 -21.43 10.31
C GLU A 300 -14.82 -20.86 10.50
N ASP A 301 -14.13 -20.66 9.38
CA ASP A 301 -12.80 -20.10 9.30
C ASP A 301 -12.77 -18.62 8.88
N ALA A 302 -13.93 -17.94 8.86
CA ALA A 302 -14.04 -16.52 8.52
C ALA A 302 -13.24 -15.60 9.46
N LEU A 303 -12.80 -16.11 10.61
CA LEU A 303 -11.93 -15.40 11.54
C LEU A 303 -10.75 -16.32 11.91
N ARG A 304 -9.53 -15.83 11.71
CA ARG A 304 -8.30 -16.58 11.97
C ARG A 304 -7.32 -15.80 12.85
N MET A 305 -6.54 -16.56 13.60
CA MET A 305 -5.37 -16.06 14.35
C MET A 305 -4.09 -16.27 13.54
N HIS A 306 -2.98 -15.76 14.04
CA HIS A 306 -1.63 -16.00 13.48
C HIS A 306 -1.49 -15.62 12.00
N CYS A 307 -2.30 -14.66 11.55
CA CYS A 307 -2.23 -14.10 10.21
C CYS A 307 -1.30 -12.89 10.20
N VAL A 308 -0.47 -12.77 9.18
CA VAL A 308 0.45 -11.64 8.99
C VAL A 308 0.47 -11.19 7.52
N PRO A 309 0.40 -9.88 7.24
CA PRO A 309 0.64 -9.38 5.90
C PRO A 309 2.10 -9.55 5.48
N LEU A 310 2.28 -9.92 4.22
CA LEU A 310 3.56 -10.07 3.56
C LEU A 310 3.72 -9.03 2.46
N ILE A 311 4.96 -8.62 2.22
CA ILE A 311 5.33 -7.74 1.11
C ILE A 311 6.52 -8.32 0.33
N ASN A 312 6.47 -8.25 -1.00
CA ASN A 312 7.53 -8.72 -1.89
C ASN A 312 8.69 -7.73 -1.95
N LEU A 313 9.44 -7.67 -0.84
CA LEU A 313 10.66 -6.89 -0.69
C LEU A 313 11.74 -7.74 -0.05
N PHE A 314 12.93 -7.74 -0.64
CA PHE A 314 14.07 -8.52 -0.20
C PHE A 314 15.37 -7.76 -0.44
N ARG A 315 16.43 -8.12 0.29
CA ARG A 315 17.73 -7.44 0.19
C ARG A 315 18.64 -8.14 -0.81
N LEU A 316 19.32 -7.36 -1.64
CA LEU A 316 20.38 -7.81 -2.53
C LEU A 316 21.57 -6.83 -2.47
N ALA A 317 22.78 -7.33 -2.68
CA ALA A 317 23.90 -6.47 -3.01
C ALA A 317 23.74 -5.94 -4.45
N GLY A 318 24.23 -4.74 -4.74
CA GLY A 318 24.38 -4.24 -6.10
C GLY A 318 25.70 -4.68 -6.73
N GLU A 319 25.77 -4.71 -8.06
CA GLU A 319 27.05 -4.89 -8.75
C GLU A 319 28.02 -3.77 -8.33
N PRO A 320 29.27 -4.09 -7.93
CA PRO A 320 30.25 -3.08 -7.57
C PRO A 320 30.44 -2.07 -8.71
N LEU A 321 30.37 -0.79 -8.37
CA LEU A 321 30.43 0.28 -9.34
C LEU A 321 31.79 0.96 -9.26
N LEU A 322 32.50 1.06 -10.37
CA LEU A 322 33.71 1.88 -10.48
C LEU A 322 33.34 3.23 -11.08
N THR A 323 33.60 4.33 -10.35
CA THR A 323 33.29 5.67 -10.85
C THR A 323 34.35 6.16 -11.84
N ARG A 324 33.94 7.00 -12.78
CA ARG A 324 34.77 7.63 -13.79
C ARG A 324 34.59 9.15 -13.74
N PRO A 325 35.66 9.96 -13.88
CA PRO A 325 35.55 11.42 -13.80
C PRO A 325 34.52 12.04 -14.76
N ALA A 326 34.34 11.46 -15.95
CA ALA A 326 33.42 12.00 -16.97
C ALA A 326 31.95 11.62 -16.74
N GLU A 327 31.66 10.68 -15.83
CA GLU A 327 30.33 10.14 -15.61
C GLU A 327 29.78 10.59 -14.26
N THR A 328 28.61 11.24 -14.27
CA THR A 328 27.92 11.71 -13.05
C THR A 328 26.70 10.84 -12.69
N ARG A 329 26.36 9.88 -13.56
CA ARG A 329 25.15 9.08 -13.49
C ARG A 329 25.48 7.63 -13.81
N TYR A 330 25.18 6.74 -12.88
CA TYR A 330 25.52 5.33 -12.99
C TYR A 330 24.26 4.48 -12.91
N ARG A 331 23.99 3.71 -13.95
CA ARG A 331 22.88 2.75 -13.96
C ARG A 331 23.22 1.60 -13.02
N LEU A 332 22.31 1.31 -12.09
CA LEU A 332 22.47 0.24 -11.12
C LEU A 332 21.94 -1.09 -11.64
N ARG A 333 22.56 -2.18 -11.19
CA ARG A 333 22.12 -3.55 -11.42
C ARG A 333 22.26 -4.36 -10.12
N PRO A 334 21.26 -5.19 -9.75
CA PRO A 334 21.37 -6.07 -8.60
C PRO A 334 22.38 -7.20 -8.88
N HIS A 335 23.24 -7.47 -7.91
CA HIS A 335 24.19 -8.57 -7.94
C HIS A 335 23.43 -9.88 -7.73
N ARG A 336 23.33 -10.69 -8.80
CA ARG A 336 22.77 -12.06 -8.82
C ARG A 336 21.25 -12.22 -8.92
N MET A 337 20.65 -11.77 -10.03
CA MET A 337 19.42 -12.37 -10.55
C MET A 337 19.39 -12.28 -12.08
N THR A 338 19.45 -13.43 -12.77
CA THR A 338 19.22 -13.56 -14.23
C THR A 338 17.74 -13.78 -14.56
N ASP A 339 16.85 -13.53 -13.61
CA ASP A 339 15.42 -13.86 -13.69
C ASP A 339 14.62 -12.94 -14.62
N GLY A 340 15.14 -11.75 -14.93
CA GLY A 340 14.49 -10.76 -15.79
C GLY A 340 13.30 -10.05 -15.15
N HIS A 341 13.07 -10.26 -13.85
CA HIS A 341 11.92 -9.76 -13.12
C HIS A 341 12.29 -8.97 -11.86
N THR A 342 13.55 -8.98 -11.47
CA THR A 342 14.04 -8.20 -10.33
C THR A 342 14.08 -6.70 -10.66
N GLU A 343 13.36 -5.91 -9.87
CA GLU A 343 13.37 -4.45 -9.90
C GLU A 343 14.00 -3.90 -8.62
N ILE A 344 14.85 -2.87 -8.76
CA ILE A 344 15.41 -2.15 -7.61
C ILE A 344 14.33 -1.25 -7.02
N TYR A 345 13.94 -1.52 -5.78
CA TYR A 345 12.94 -0.74 -5.04
C TYR A 345 13.58 0.48 -4.33
N SER A 346 14.70 0.27 -3.64
CA SER A 346 15.48 1.34 -3.02
C SER A 346 16.97 1.02 -2.96
N VAL A 347 17.78 2.06 -2.97
CA VAL A 347 19.21 1.99 -2.62
C VAL A 347 19.31 2.34 -1.15
N ASP A 348 19.70 1.36 -0.34
CA ASP A 348 19.67 1.48 1.13
C ASP A 348 20.98 2.08 1.65
N THR A 349 22.11 1.58 1.15
CA THR A 349 23.44 2.10 1.52
C THR A 349 24.37 2.15 0.32
N VAL A 350 25.20 3.18 0.28
CA VAL A 350 26.29 3.35 -0.68
C VAL A 350 27.56 3.57 0.11
N VAL A 351 28.57 2.73 -0.12
CA VAL A 351 29.84 2.77 0.62
C VAL A 351 30.97 2.76 -0.38
N GLN A 352 31.90 3.70 -0.26
CA GLN A 352 33.17 3.64 -0.95
C GLN A 352 34.09 2.68 -0.21
N LYS A 353 34.66 1.73 -0.96
CA LYS A 353 35.70 0.85 -0.48
C LYS A 353 37.01 1.24 -1.14
N ASP A 354 38.01 1.57 -0.32
CA ASP A 354 39.37 1.78 -0.79
C ASP A 354 40.07 0.42 -0.98
N GLU A 355 40.99 0.32 -1.94
CA GLU A 355 41.78 -0.91 -2.14
C GLU A 355 43.04 -0.93 -1.27
N GLU A 356 43.53 0.25 -0.86
CA GLU A 356 44.75 0.42 -0.06
C GLU A 356 44.47 0.46 1.45
N GLU A 357 43.31 0.97 1.86
CA GLU A 357 42.87 1.04 3.25
C GLU A 357 41.64 0.14 3.43
N ASP A 358 41.59 -0.69 4.48
CA ASP A 358 40.38 -1.46 4.84
C ASP A 358 39.27 -0.57 5.45
N GLU A 359 39.35 0.74 5.19
CA GLU A 359 38.40 1.74 5.65
C GLU A 359 37.23 1.87 4.67
N SER A 360 36.02 1.71 5.18
CA SER A 360 34.78 1.88 4.42
C SER A 360 34.19 3.26 4.68
N ARG A 361 34.01 4.06 3.63
CA ARG A 361 33.52 5.45 3.74
C ARG A 361 32.05 5.54 3.25
N PRO A 362 31.07 5.75 4.15
CA PRO A 362 29.66 5.76 3.78
C PRO A 362 29.27 7.07 3.08
N TYR A 363 28.31 6.98 2.14
CA TYR A 363 27.70 8.15 1.51
C TYR A 363 26.36 8.44 2.19
N THR A 364 26.09 9.71 2.43
CA THR A 364 24.82 10.14 3.01
C THR A 364 23.74 10.29 1.92
N PRO A 365 22.54 9.68 2.06
CA PRO A 365 21.46 9.92 1.11
C PRO A 365 21.09 11.41 1.06
N TYR A 366 20.96 11.97 -0.15
CA TYR A 366 20.63 13.38 -0.38
C TYR A 366 19.37 13.82 0.38
N ARG A 367 18.40 12.90 0.49
CA ARG A 367 17.14 13.14 1.22
C ARG A 367 17.30 13.39 2.71
N HIS A 368 18.41 13.03 3.38
CA HIS A 368 18.54 13.19 4.84
C HIS A 368 18.92 14.62 5.27
N PHE A 369 19.58 15.39 4.41
CA PHE A 369 20.02 16.76 4.74
C PHE A 369 19.27 17.84 3.95
N ARG A 370 18.63 17.50 2.83
CA ARG A 370 17.76 18.44 2.10
C ARG A 370 16.58 18.96 2.94
N GLN A 371 16.10 18.17 3.90
CA GLN A 371 14.89 18.47 4.69
C GLN A 371 15.12 19.53 5.78
N LYS A 372 16.38 19.76 6.15
CA LYS A 372 16.74 20.77 7.15
C LYS A 372 17.05 22.05 6.40
N GLY A 373 16.04 22.82 6.00
CA GLY A 373 16.17 24.03 5.16
C GLY A 373 17.27 25.04 5.57
N GLY A 374 17.83 24.94 6.78
CA GLY A 374 19.07 25.63 7.19
C GLY A 374 20.37 25.12 6.53
N MET A 375 20.53 23.83 6.28
CA MET A 375 21.72 23.23 5.63
C MET A 375 21.82 23.57 4.13
N LEU A 376 20.72 23.94 3.48
CA LEU A 376 20.74 24.44 2.10
C LEU A 376 21.31 25.86 1.98
N ARG A 377 21.38 26.63 3.09
CA ARG A 377 21.90 28.00 3.08
C ARG A 377 23.42 28.07 3.16
N TYR A 378 24.09 27.02 3.63
CA TYR A 378 25.54 26.99 3.82
C TYR A 378 26.12 25.71 3.23
N GLU A 379 26.72 25.81 2.05
CA GLU A 379 27.39 24.71 1.34
C GLU A 379 28.42 23.98 2.24
N ASN A 380 29.04 24.71 3.17
CA ASN A 380 30.00 24.16 4.13
C ASN A 380 29.39 23.19 5.17
N GLN A 381 28.07 23.08 5.25
CA GLN A 381 27.36 22.14 6.12
C GLN A 381 26.92 20.87 5.38
N TRP A 382 27.20 20.76 4.08
CA TRP A 382 26.85 19.58 3.31
C TRP A 382 27.78 18.42 3.65
N PRO A 383 27.28 17.17 3.67
CA PRO A 383 28.14 16.01 3.82
C PRO A 383 29.19 15.96 2.71
N ASP A 384 30.42 15.61 3.05
CA ASP A 384 31.53 15.48 2.09
C ASP A 384 31.27 14.42 1.01
N ARG A 385 30.41 13.45 1.30
CA ARG A 385 29.96 12.38 0.40
C ARG A 385 28.46 12.20 0.53
N TYR A 386 27.75 12.35 -0.58
CA TYR A 386 26.32 12.09 -0.65
C TYR A 386 25.94 11.42 -1.96
N PHE A 387 24.75 10.82 -1.98
CA PHE A 387 24.21 10.25 -3.21
C PHE A 387 22.74 10.59 -3.40
N HIS A 388 22.35 10.73 -4.67
CA HIS A 388 20.97 10.84 -5.08
C HIS A 388 20.61 9.67 -5.99
N THR A 389 19.34 9.24 -5.95
CA THR A 389 18.82 8.19 -6.80
C THR A 389 17.64 8.70 -7.60
N ARG A 390 17.58 8.30 -8.87
CA ARG A 390 16.42 8.48 -9.72
C ARG A 390 15.95 7.14 -10.22
N ILE A 391 14.63 6.95 -10.20
CA ILE A 391 13.95 5.74 -10.64
C ILE A 391 12.95 6.18 -11.70
N TRP A 392 12.94 5.51 -12.84
CA TRP A 392 11.92 5.71 -13.87
C TRP A 392 11.58 4.38 -14.52
N ARG A 393 10.47 4.33 -15.24
CA ARG A 393 10.07 3.13 -15.97
C ARG A 393 10.86 3.03 -17.28
N GLY A 394 11.65 1.97 -17.41
CA GLY A 394 12.42 1.67 -18.62
C GLY A 394 11.55 1.13 -19.76
N VAL A 395 12.18 0.93 -20.93
CA VAL A 395 11.50 0.43 -22.15
C VAL A 395 10.99 -1.00 -21.98
N SER A 396 11.66 -1.81 -21.16
CA SER A 396 11.21 -3.17 -20.81
C SER A 396 9.97 -3.21 -19.91
N GLY A 397 9.50 -2.05 -19.44
CA GLY A 397 8.41 -1.94 -18.47
C GLY A 397 8.84 -2.07 -17.01
N LEU A 398 10.08 -2.51 -16.75
CA LEU A 398 10.72 -2.56 -15.42
C LEU A 398 11.28 -1.19 -15.03
N HIS A 399 11.46 -0.95 -13.73
CA HIS A 399 12.15 0.25 -13.28
C HIS A 399 13.66 0.20 -13.52
N GLU A 400 14.19 1.30 -14.05
CA GLU A 400 15.63 1.58 -14.07
C GLU A 400 15.99 2.54 -12.95
N THR A 401 17.08 2.22 -12.25
CA THR A 401 17.59 3.04 -11.14
C THR A 401 18.97 3.57 -11.51
N VAL A 402 19.16 4.88 -11.35
CA VAL A 402 20.45 5.55 -11.49
C VAL A 402 20.90 6.11 -10.16
N LEU A 403 22.19 5.91 -9.88
CA LEU A 403 22.91 6.52 -8.78
C LEU A 403 23.67 7.75 -9.28
N MET A 404 23.58 8.84 -8.52
CA MET A 404 24.30 10.09 -8.73
C MET A 404 25.10 10.39 -7.46
N PRO A 405 26.36 9.94 -7.37
CA PRO A 405 27.23 10.30 -6.27
C PRO A 405 27.66 11.78 -6.39
N GLY A 406 27.92 12.43 -5.26
CA GLY A 406 28.36 13.81 -5.20
C GLY A 406 28.99 14.15 -3.86
N GLY A 407 29.50 15.38 -3.76
CA GLY A 407 30.17 15.89 -2.57
C GLY A 407 31.66 16.12 -2.80
N ARG A 408 32.22 17.07 -2.05
CA ARG A 408 33.59 17.59 -2.26
C ARG A 408 34.63 16.48 -2.22
N ALA A 409 34.53 15.55 -1.27
CA ALA A 409 35.49 14.46 -1.15
C ALA A 409 35.33 13.39 -2.25
N HIS A 410 34.12 13.21 -2.79
CA HIS A 410 33.90 12.34 -3.95
C HIS A 410 34.53 12.93 -5.22
N GLU A 411 34.31 14.23 -5.46
CA GLU A 411 34.77 14.93 -6.67
C GLU A 411 36.31 15.04 -6.74
N GLN A 412 36.98 15.09 -5.58
CA GLN A 412 38.44 15.10 -5.48
C GLN A 412 39.08 13.72 -5.70
N GLN A 413 38.30 12.63 -5.59
CA GLN A 413 38.79 11.25 -5.69
C GLN A 413 38.16 10.54 -6.89
N PRO A 414 38.74 10.67 -8.10
CA PRO A 414 38.27 9.91 -9.25
C PRO A 414 38.60 8.42 -9.12
N GLY A 415 37.77 7.55 -9.71
CA GLY A 415 38.08 6.12 -9.79
C GLY A 415 37.72 5.29 -8.56
N VAL A 416 36.80 5.75 -7.72
CA VAL A 416 36.43 5.05 -6.48
C VAL A 416 35.49 3.88 -6.74
N LYS A 417 35.66 2.81 -5.95
CA LYS A 417 34.80 1.62 -5.99
C LYS A 417 33.67 1.76 -4.98
N LEU A 418 32.43 1.73 -5.44
CA LEU A 418 31.23 1.81 -4.63
C LEU A 418 30.58 0.43 -4.47
N LEU A 419 30.29 0.06 -3.23
CA LEU A 419 29.50 -1.09 -2.85
C LEU A 419 28.10 -0.63 -2.44
N LEU A 420 27.10 -1.39 -2.85
CA LEU A 420 25.69 -1.01 -2.77
C LEU A 420 24.90 -2.10 -2.07
N ASN A 421 24.04 -1.73 -1.13
CA ASN A 421 22.96 -2.59 -0.65
C ASN A 421 21.64 -2.05 -1.19
N LEU A 422 20.86 -2.93 -1.78
CA LEU A 422 19.63 -2.64 -2.49
C LEU A 422 18.49 -3.43 -1.85
N THR A 423 17.34 -2.79 -1.68
CA THR A 423 16.07 -3.50 -1.51
C THR A 423 15.45 -3.67 -2.91
N CYS A 424 15.04 -4.88 -3.24
CA CYS A 424 14.49 -5.26 -4.54
C CYS A 424 13.09 -5.88 -4.40
N SER A 425 12.39 -5.98 -5.52
CA SER A 425 11.09 -6.65 -5.70
C SER A 425 11.10 -7.46 -7.00
N ASN A 426 10.16 -8.37 -7.20
CA ASN A 426 10.00 -9.16 -8.44
C ASN A 426 8.98 -8.54 -9.42
N GLY A 427 8.60 -7.27 -9.21
CA GLY A 427 7.66 -6.55 -10.08
C GLY A 427 6.34 -7.30 -10.22
N ALA A 428 5.86 -7.45 -11.46
CA ALA A 428 4.59 -8.11 -11.78
C ALA A 428 4.63 -9.65 -11.70
N PHE A 429 5.82 -10.25 -11.57
CA PHE A 429 6.02 -11.68 -11.68
C PHE A 429 5.21 -12.54 -10.67
N PRO A 430 5.10 -12.18 -9.38
CA PRO A 430 4.44 -13.05 -8.41
C PRO A 430 2.97 -13.38 -8.74
N ARG A 431 2.22 -12.47 -9.39
CA ARG A 431 0.83 -12.73 -9.78
C ARG A 431 0.71 -13.54 -11.07
N MET A 432 1.75 -13.62 -11.90
CA MET A 432 1.74 -14.44 -13.12
C MET A 432 1.52 -15.94 -12.82
N ALA A 433 1.71 -16.36 -11.57
CA ALA A 433 1.39 -17.70 -11.10
C ALA A 433 -0.12 -18.02 -11.13
N LEU A 434 -1.00 -17.02 -10.93
CA LEU A 434 -2.44 -17.19 -10.64
C LEU A 434 -2.75 -18.28 -9.57
N GLN A 435 -1.78 -18.59 -8.69
CA GLN A 435 -1.91 -19.64 -7.68
C GLN A 435 -2.48 -19.05 -6.40
N GLN A 436 -3.61 -19.60 -5.95
CA GLN A 436 -4.23 -19.25 -4.66
C GLN A 436 -3.40 -19.69 -3.45
N ALA A 437 -2.44 -20.60 -3.65
CA ALA A 437 -1.67 -21.30 -2.62
C ALA A 437 -0.18 -20.90 -2.61
N LEU A 438 0.13 -19.61 -2.79
CA LEU A 438 1.51 -19.16 -3.01
C LEU A 438 2.46 -19.46 -1.81
N PHE A 439 1.91 -19.54 -0.60
CA PHE A 439 2.63 -19.79 0.66
C PHE A 439 2.16 -21.05 1.40
N ASP A 440 1.53 -21.99 0.69
CA ASP A 440 1.03 -23.23 1.30
C ASP A 440 2.17 -24.24 1.38
N ALA A 441 3.07 -24.02 2.34
CA ALA A 441 4.30 -24.78 2.52
C ALA A 441 4.71 -24.85 3.99
N ASP A 442 5.64 -25.76 4.29
CA ASP A 442 6.32 -25.78 5.59
C ASP A 442 7.52 -24.84 5.55
N TYR A 443 7.67 -24.05 6.61
CA TYR A 443 8.71 -23.05 6.80
C TYR A 443 9.52 -23.37 8.05
N ALA A 444 10.82 -23.10 7.98
CA ALA A 444 11.71 -23.17 9.12
C ALA A 444 12.32 -21.78 9.35
N THR A 445 11.93 -21.12 10.45
CA THR A 445 12.44 -19.80 10.82
C THR A 445 13.12 -19.90 12.18
N GLY A 446 14.45 -19.90 12.19
CA GLY A 446 15.22 -20.18 13.40
C GLY A 446 14.90 -21.59 13.93
N ASN A 447 14.39 -21.68 15.16
CA ASN A 447 14.02 -22.95 15.79
C ASN A 447 12.53 -23.31 15.62
N LEU A 448 11.77 -22.49 14.89
CA LEU A 448 10.34 -22.69 14.67
C LEU A 448 10.08 -23.41 13.35
N ALA A 449 9.43 -24.57 13.43
CA ALA A 449 8.78 -25.22 12.30
C ALA A 449 7.35 -24.71 12.19
N LEU A 450 7.01 -24.12 11.05
CA LEU A 450 5.73 -23.46 10.80
C LEU A 450 5.08 -24.04 9.55
N ARG A 451 3.75 -24.06 9.53
CA ARG A 451 2.95 -24.35 8.35
C ARG A 451 2.28 -23.07 7.88
N GLY A 452 2.57 -22.67 6.65
CA GLY A 452 1.97 -21.52 5.99
C GLY A 452 0.68 -21.89 5.26
N GLN A 453 -0.30 -20.99 5.30
CA GLN A 453 -1.49 -21.05 4.47
C GLN A 453 -1.82 -19.66 3.93
N THR A 454 -2.02 -19.58 2.63
CA THR A 454 -2.33 -18.32 1.94
C THR A 454 -3.78 -17.93 2.23
N ARG A 455 -4.01 -16.71 2.73
CA ARG A 455 -5.34 -16.20 3.12
C ARG A 455 -5.88 -15.11 2.18
N GLY A 456 -5.50 -15.19 0.91
CA GLY A 456 -5.98 -14.30 -0.15
C GLY A 456 -5.02 -14.30 -1.34
N LEU A 457 -5.51 -13.94 -2.52
CA LEU A 457 -4.68 -13.85 -3.72
C LEU A 457 -3.62 -12.74 -3.54
N PRO A 458 -2.34 -13.02 -3.86
CA PRO A 458 -1.32 -11.98 -3.93
C PRO A 458 -1.74 -10.83 -4.86
N SER A 459 -1.51 -9.59 -4.42
CA SER A 459 -1.83 -8.40 -5.21
C SER A 459 -0.84 -8.21 -6.37
N MET A 460 -1.27 -7.48 -7.40
CA MET A 460 -0.31 -6.91 -8.36
C MET A 460 0.52 -5.83 -7.66
N PRO A 461 1.75 -5.58 -8.11
CA PRO A 461 2.39 -4.31 -7.76
C PRO A 461 1.54 -3.13 -8.28
N PHE A 462 1.39 -2.09 -7.47
CA PHE A 462 0.76 -0.84 -7.87
C PHE A 462 1.82 0.23 -8.08
N TYR A 463 1.94 0.69 -9.32
CA TYR A 463 2.85 1.76 -9.69
C TYR A 463 2.17 3.13 -9.55
N PRO A 464 2.89 4.19 -9.16
CA PRO A 464 2.35 5.53 -9.16
C PRO A 464 1.72 5.91 -10.51
N PRO A 465 0.54 6.55 -10.53
CA PRO A 465 -0.08 7.02 -11.75
C PRO A 465 0.84 7.96 -12.54
N THR A 466 0.91 7.72 -13.85
CA THR A 466 1.62 8.57 -14.82
C THR A 466 0.66 9.48 -15.58
N THR A 467 -0.55 9.69 -15.06
CA THR A 467 -1.54 10.56 -15.71
C THR A 467 -1.07 12.01 -15.68
N PRO A 468 -1.38 12.82 -16.71
CA PRO A 468 -1.02 14.23 -16.74
C PRO A 468 -1.46 14.94 -15.47
N LEU A 469 -0.60 15.84 -14.96
CA LEU A 469 -0.86 16.66 -13.77
C LEU A 469 -1.13 15.90 -12.46
N TYR A 470 -0.95 14.57 -12.40
CA TYR A 470 -1.17 13.78 -11.18
C TYR A 470 -0.47 14.37 -9.95
N GLN A 471 0.81 14.68 -10.13
CA GLN A 471 1.67 15.22 -9.09
C GLN A 471 1.22 16.63 -8.65
N TRP A 472 0.73 17.46 -9.59
CA TRP A 472 0.16 18.76 -9.28
C TRP A 472 -1.13 18.65 -8.47
N HIS A 473 -2.03 17.73 -8.82
CA HIS A 473 -3.25 17.49 -8.05
C HIS A 473 -2.94 17.04 -6.63
N LEU A 474 -1.94 16.17 -6.44
CA LEU A 474 -1.46 15.80 -5.09
C LEU A 474 -0.89 16.99 -4.33
N MET A 475 -0.08 17.82 -4.97
CA MET A 475 0.44 19.04 -4.35
C MET A 475 -0.68 20.00 -3.92
N ALA A 476 -1.75 20.10 -4.72
CA ALA A 476 -2.91 20.92 -4.38
C ALA A 476 -3.60 20.44 -3.09
N LEU A 477 -3.59 19.14 -2.79
CA LEU A 477 -4.13 18.60 -1.53
C LEU A 477 -3.34 19.03 -0.30
N LEU A 478 -2.08 19.44 -0.46
CA LEU A 478 -1.21 19.91 0.64
C LEU A 478 -1.44 21.39 0.97
N HIS A 479 -2.18 22.11 0.15
CA HIS A 479 -2.40 23.53 0.33
C HIS A 479 -3.30 23.78 1.57
N PRO A 480 -3.06 24.83 2.38
CA PRO A 480 -3.87 25.12 3.59
C PRO A 480 -5.36 25.34 3.32
N ARG A 481 -5.71 25.73 2.08
CA ARG A 481 -7.12 25.91 1.64
C ARG A 481 -7.71 24.68 0.95
N ALA A 482 -6.96 23.59 0.80
CA ALA A 482 -7.40 22.38 0.10
C ALA A 482 -8.70 21.84 0.66
N LEU A 483 -8.86 21.81 1.99
CA LEU A 483 -10.09 21.35 2.64
C LEU A 483 -11.32 22.09 2.10
N SER A 484 -11.30 23.42 2.09
CA SER A 484 -12.46 24.23 1.65
C SER A 484 -12.86 24.00 0.19
N GLN A 485 -11.90 23.72 -0.69
CA GLN A 485 -12.15 23.39 -2.10
C GLN A 485 -12.64 21.96 -2.25
N MET A 486 -12.08 21.04 -1.46
CA MET A 486 -12.42 19.62 -1.52
C MET A 486 -13.83 19.33 -1.01
N ILE A 487 -14.26 20.01 0.06
CA ILE A 487 -15.59 19.78 0.68
C ILE A 487 -16.68 20.70 0.12
N SER A 488 -16.39 21.54 -0.87
CA SER A 488 -17.38 22.45 -1.44
C SER A 488 -18.46 21.71 -2.23
N ASP A 489 -18.11 20.57 -2.84
CA ASP A 489 -19.04 19.70 -3.55
C ASP A 489 -18.55 18.23 -3.53
N ALA A 490 -19.47 17.30 -3.76
CA ALA A 490 -19.19 15.88 -3.88
C ALA A 490 -18.26 15.56 -5.06
N GLU A 491 -18.31 16.29 -6.18
CA GLU A 491 -17.40 16.07 -7.31
C GLU A 491 -15.95 16.31 -6.92
N ASN A 492 -15.67 17.39 -6.19
CA ASN A 492 -14.31 17.72 -5.75
C ASN A 492 -13.76 16.68 -4.77
N LEU A 493 -14.57 16.23 -3.80
CA LEU A 493 -14.15 15.17 -2.89
C LEU A 493 -13.89 13.86 -3.64
N ARG A 494 -14.76 13.49 -4.59
CA ARG A 494 -14.56 12.30 -5.43
C ARG A 494 -13.29 12.40 -6.27
N ALA A 495 -13.02 13.55 -6.87
CA ALA A 495 -11.79 13.79 -7.64
C ALA A 495 -10.54 13.66 -6.75
N ALA A 496 -10.56 14.23 -5.55
CA ALA A 496 -9.47 14.11 -4.58
C ALA A 496 -9.21 12.65 -4.17
N LEU A 497 -10.26 11.90 -3.84
CA LEU A 497 -10.13 10.49 -3.45
C LEU A 497 -9.67 9.59 -4.62
N SER A 498 -10.05 9.94 -5.85
CA SER A 498 -9.66 9.20 -7.06
C SER A 498 -8.15 9.20 -7.31
N LEU A 499 -7.42 10.20 -6.80
CA LEU A 499 -5.94 10.26 -6.88
C LEU A 499 -5.26 9.08 -6.16
N PHE A 500 -5.96 8.42 -5.23
CA PHE A 500 -5.45 7.28 -4.48
C PHE A 500 -5.88 5.92 -5.06
N ASN A 501 -6.74 5.91 -6.08
CA ASN A 501 -7.16 4.68 -6.77
C ASN A 501 -6.15 4.27 -7.86
N TRP A 502 -4.93 3.89 -7.48
CA TRP A 502 -3.84 3.56 -8.41
C TRP A 502 -4.15 2.36 -9.32
N GLY A 503 -4.94 1.41 -8.83
CA GLY A 503 -5.29 0.19 -9.56
C GLY A 503 -6.37 0.37 -10.61
N ASP A 504 -7.03 1.53 -10.63
CA ASP A 504 -8.19 1.81 -11.47
C ASP A 504 -9.31 0.74 -11.33
N ASP A 505 -9.45 0.18 -10.12
CA ASP A 505 -10.42 -0.86 -9.80
C ASP A 505 -11.84 -0.29 -9.83
N GLU A 506 -12.72 -0.96 -10.57
CA GLU A 506 -14.12 -0.59 -10.70
C GLU A 506 -14.85 -0.60 -9.35
N HIS A 507 -14.48 -1.49 -8.42
CA HIS A 507 -15.07 -1.48 -7.07
C HIS A 507 -14.71 -0.20 -6.31
N ASN A 508 -13.47 0.28 -6.44
CA ASN A 508 -13.03 1.52 -5.81
C ASN A 508 -13.74 2.73 -6.45
N ARG A 509 -13.89 2.76 -7.78
CA ARG A 509 -14.66 3.80 -8.47
C ARG A 509 -16.11 3.84 -7.99
N ARG A 510 -16.75 2.68 -7.82
CA ARG A 510 -18.11 2.58 -7.27
C ARG A 510 -18.19 3.16 -5.85
N ARG A 511 -17.31 2.75 -4.93
CA ARG A 511 -17.25 3.29 -3.56
C ARG A 511 -17.11 4.81 -3.55
N ILE A 512 -16.20 5.36 -4.36
CA ILE A 512 -16.00 6.81 -4.49
C ILE A 512 -17.28 7.47 -5.05
N SER A 513 -17.88 6.89 -6.09
CA SER A 513 -19.14 7.39 -6.67
C SER A 513 -20.33 7.36 -5.70
N GLY A 514 -20.25 6.52 -4.67
CA GLY A 514 -21.23 6.43 -3.58
C GLY A 514 -21.32 7.68 -2.72
N ILE A 515 -20.34 8.60 -2.79
CA ILE A 515 -20.47 9.94 -2.21
C ILE A 515 -21.45 10.74 -3.08
N ARG A 516 -22.67 10.96 -2.55
CA ARG A 516 -23.76 11.63 -3.26
C ARG A 516 -23.80 13.13 -3.02
N HIS A 517 -23.57 13.55 -1.78
CA HIS A 517 -23.61 14.96 -1.42
C HIS A 517 -22.62 15.24 -0.29
N VAL A 518 -21.99 16.42 -0.34
CA VAL A 518 -21.10 16.93 0.70
C VAL A 518 -21.58 18.33 1.05
N SER A 519 -21.74 18.59 2.34
CA SER A 519 -22.03 19.91 2.87
C SER A 519 -21.18 20.16 4.11
N TRP A 520 -20.99 21.42 4.45
CA TRP A 520 -20.24 21.78 5.64
C TRP A 520 -20.78 23.07 6.24
N ARG A 521 -20.52 23.25 7.54
CA ARG A 521 -20.81 24.50 8.24
C ARG A 521 -19.68 24.85 9.21
N GLN A 522 -19.44 26.14 9.38
CA GLN A 522 -18.60 26.60 10.47
C GLN A 522 -19.28 26.28 11.80
N ALA A 523 -18.49 25.87 12.77
CA ALA A 523 -18.96 25.54 14.10
C ALA A 523 -18.01 26.11 15.14
N TYR A 524 -18.55 26.41 16.31
CA TYR A 524 -17.82 26.86 17.47
C TYR A 524 -18.12 25.93 18.63
N ASN A 525 -17.08 25.37 19.25
CA ASN A 525 -17.21 24.59 20.47
C ASN A 525 -17.10 25.54 21.67
N THR A 526 -18.20 25.71 22.40
CA THR A 526 -18.29 26.62 23.55
C THR A 526 -17.54 26.11 24.77
N SER A 527 -17.41 24.81 24.96
CA SER A 527 -16.70 24.21 26.09
C SER A 527 -15.19 24.50 26.00
N PHE A 528 -14.64 24.41 24.79
CA PHE A 528 -13.19 24.58 24.56
C PHE A 528 -12.80 25.89 23.86
N HIS A 529 -13.78 26.71 23.48
CA HIS A 529 -13.61 28.01 22.82
C HIS A 529 -12.85 27.95 21.48
N TRP A 530 -13.08 26.90 20.68
CA TRP A 530 -12.41 26.72 19.39
C TRP A 530 -13.38 26.77 18.22
N ASN A 531 -12.89 27.29 17.10
CA ASN A 531 -13.59 27.25 15.82
C ASN A 531 -13.31 25.93 15.11
N GLY A 532 -14.18 25.53 14.20
CA GLY A 532 -14.00 24.32 13.43
C GLY A 532 -15.00 24.21 12.29
N VAL A 533 -14.95 23.08 11.63
CA VAL A 533 -15.82 22.75 10.50
C VAL A 533 -16.51 21.42 10.77
N ARG A 534 -17.84 21.43 10.71
CA ARG A 534 -18.66 20.21 10.70
C ARG A 534 -18.98 19.85 9.26
N ILE A 535 -18.52 18.68 8.84
CA ILE A 535 -18.62 18.14 7.49
C ILE A 535 -19.70 17.07 7.51
N ARG A 536 -20.69 17.18 6.64
CA ARG A 536 -21.76 16.20 6.46
C ARG A 536 -21.66 15.57 5.08
N VAL A 537 -21.57 14.25 5.03
CA VAL A 537 -21.50 13.48 3.79
C VAL A 537 -22.72 12.57 3.69
N MET A 538 -23.42 12.60 2.55
CA MET A 538 -24.46 11.65 2.23
C MET A 538 -23.88 10.54 1.36
N LEU A 539 -24.04 9.30 1.81
CA LEU A 539 -23.47 8.12 1.18
C LEU A 539 -24.59 7.20 0.65
N ASP A 540 -24.40 6.70 -0.55
CA ASP A 540 -25.21 5.63 -1.12
C ASP A 540 -24.59 4.28 -0.77
N GLU A 541 -25.22 3.59 0.18
CA GLU A 541 -24.81 2.30 0.70
C GLU A 541 -24.86 1.17 -0.36
N THR A 542 -25.63 1.33 -1.45
CA THR A 542 -25.72 0.33 -2.53
C THR A 542 -24.45 0.24 -3.39
N GLN A 543 -23.57 1.24 -3.31
CA GLN A 543 -22.30 1.28 -4.04
C GLN A 543 -21.16 0.53 -3.31
N PHE A 544 -21.44 -0.05 -2.14
CA PHE A 544 -20.48 -0.76 -1.30
C PHE A 544 -20.81 -2.25 -1.25
N SER A 545 -19.83 -3.08 -0.88
CA SER A 545 -20.05 -4.53 -0.68
C SER A 545 -20.84 -4.86 0.61
N GLY A 546 -21.45 -3.86 1.25
CA GLY A 546 -22.21 -3.95 2.48
C GLY A 546 -21.92 -2.78 3.42
N THR A 547 -22.74 -2.63 4.45
CA THR A 547 -22.68 -1.52 5.40
C THR A 547 -21.35 -1.44 6.17
N GLY A 548 -20.66 -2.58 6.39
CA GLY A 548 -19.36 -2.56 7.05
C GLY A 548 -18.21 -2.03 6.17
N ASP A 549 -18.23 -2.32 4.87
CA ASP A 549 -17.30 -1.72 3.90
C ASP A 549 -17.51 -0.20 3.81
N ALA A 550 -18.79 0.24 3.83
CA ALA A 550 -19.13 1.66 3.94
C ALA A 550 -18.63 2.27 5.26
N ARG A 551 -18.81 1.58 6.39
CA ARG A 551 -18.32 2.02 7.70
C ARG A 551 -16.81 2.20 7.71
N LEU A 552 -16.05 1.21 7.24
CA LEU A 552 -14.59 1.25 7.13
C LEU A 552 -14.14 2.41 6.23
N PHE A 553 -14.78 2.58 5.06
CA PHE A 553 -14.50 3.70 4.16
C PHE A 553 -14.70 5.05 4.84
N CYS A 554 -15.78 5.21 5.61
CA CYS A 554 -16.05 6.45 6.34
C CYS A 554 -15.07 6.70 7.50
N GLU A 555 -14.61 5.66 8.19
CA GLU A 555 -13.56 5.79 9.21
C GLU A 555 -12.23 6.26 8.59
N LEU A 556 -11.88 5.77 7.40
CA LEU A 556 -10.71 6.24 6.66
C LEU A 556 -10.89 7.65 6.12
N LEU A 557 -12.10 7.99 5.65
CA LEU A 557 -12.44 9.34 5.23
C LEU A 557 -12.32 10.33 6.40
N GLU A 558 -12.75 9.92 7.60
CA GLU A 558 -12.61 10.73 8.81
C GLU A 558 -11.14 10.98 9.15
N GLN A 559 -10.29 9.95 9.11
CA GLN A 559 -8.86 10.11 9.33
C GLN A 559 -8.22 11.02 8.27
N PHE A 560 -8.61 10.86 7.00
CA PHE A 560 -8.13 11.70 5.91
C PHE A 560 -8.53 13.17 6.08
N LEU A 561 -9.76 13.46 6.49
CA LEU A 561 -10.20 14.84 6.76
C LEU A 561 -9.56 15.43 8.02
N THR A 562 -9.20 14.59 8.98
CA THR A 562 -8.53 14.99 10.21
C THR A 562 -7.19 15.68 9.95
N GLN A 563 -6.48 15.34 8.87
CA GLN A 563 -5.21 15.98 8.49
C GLN A 563 -5.30 17.51 8.28
N TYR A 564 -6.51 18.01 8.01
CA TYR A 564 -6.78 19.43 7.82
C TYR A 564 -7.20 20.14 9.12
N ALA A 565 -7.28 19.41 10.23
CA ALA A 565 -7.42 20.00 11.56
C ALA A 565 -6.09 20.63 12.00
N SER A 566 -6.17 21.61 12.88
CA SER A 566 -5.01 22.29 13.44
C SER A 566 -5.19 22.54 14.92
N VAL A 567 -4.17 23.10 15.56
CA VAL A 567 -4.27 23.59 16.95
C VAL A 567 -5.47 24.54 17.13
N MET A 568 -5.80 25.33 16.10
CA MET A 568 -6.84 26.36 16.20
C MET A 568 -8.19 25.94 15.59
N ARG A 569 -8.23 24.83 14.84
CA ARG A 569 -9.43 24.41 14.10
C ARG A 569 -9.70 22.92 14.25
N PHE A 570 -10.88 22.57 14.73
CA PHE A 570 -11.33 21.18 14.73
C PHE A 570 -12.06 20.81 13.43
N THR A 571 -12.04 19.53 13.09
CA THR A 571 -12.88 18.93 12.07
C THR A 571 -13.82 17.92 12.72
N GLN A 572 -15.02 17.76 12.19
CA GLN A 572 -15.97 16.74 12.63
C GLN A 572 -16.70 16.17 11.43
N LEU A 573 -16.69 14.85 11.29
CA LEU A 573 -17.40 14.16 10.22
C LEU A 573 -18.73 13.58 10.73
N THR A 574 -19.79 13.79 9.96
CA THR A 574 -21.07 13.09 10.07
C THR A 574 -21.41 12.49 8.72
N VAL A 575 -21.72 11.19 8.69
CA VAL A 575 -22.14 10.48 7.48
C VAL A 575 -23.58 10.03 7.64
N LEU A 576 -24.41 10.31 6.64
CA LEU A 576 -25.78 9.80 6.54
C LEU A 576 -25.86 8.80 5.39
N LEU A 577 -26.32 7.58 5.67
CA LEU A 577 -26.64 6.63 4.63
C LEU A 577 -28.01 6.92 4.04
N THR A 578 -28.09 7.05 2.72
CA THR A 578 -29.29 7.51 2.01
C THR A 578 -30.43 6.49 1.95
N GLY A 579 -30.12 5.19 1.89
CA GLY A 579 -31.11 4.12 1.87
C GLY A 579 -31.69 3.83 3.26
N SER A 580 -30.82 3.48 4.21
CA SER A 580 -31.22 3.09 5.58
C SER A 580 -31.57 4.26 6.50
N GLY A 581 -31.13 5.49 6.19
CA GLY A 581 -31.25 6.64 7.08
C GLY A 581 -30.32 6.58 8.30
N THR A 582 -29.39 5.62 8.35
CA THR A 582 -28.44 5.47 9.45
C THR A 582 -27.47 6.66 9.46
N GLU A 583 -27.32 7.30 10.62
CA GLU A 583 -26.36 8.38 10.82
C GLU A 583 -25.17 7.90 11.66
N TRP A 584 -23.96 8.13 11.15
CA TRP A 584 -22.71 7.92 11.85
C TRP A 584 -22.04 9.26 12.14
N ALA A 585 -21.74 9.52 13.41
CA ALA A 585 -21.04 10.73 13.82
C ALA A 585 -19.72 10.36 14.51
N TRP A 586 -18.65 11.03 14.10
CA TRP A 586 -17.35 10.94 14.75
C TRP A 586 -17.15 12.13 15.71
N PRO A 587 -16.31 11.98 16.74
CA PRO A 587 -15.99 13.07 17.65
C PRO A 587 -15.25 14.20 16.93
N GLU A 588 -15.20 15.38 17.56
CA GLU A 588 -14.40 16.50 17.06
C GLU A 588 -12.91 16.13 17.14
N ARG A 589 -12.20 16.27 16.01
CA ARG A 589 -10.78 15.95 15.87
C ARG A 589 -9.93 17.20 15.82
N ARG A 590 -8.80 17.15 16.52
CA ARG A 590 -7.74 18.17 16.53
C ARG A 590 -6.40 17.47 16.44
N ILE A 591 -5.44 18.16 15.84
CA ILE A 591 -4.05 17.71 15.78
C ILE A 591 -3.20 18.79 16.45
N ASP A 592 -2.26 18.37 17.29
CA ASP A 592 -1.23 19.23 17.88
C ASP A 592 -0.14 19.57 16.84
N ARG A 593 -0.57 20.11 15.70
CA ARG A 593 0.29 20.49 14.58
C ARG A 593 -0.11 21.85 14.03
N VAL A 594 0.89 22.69 13.78
CA VAL A 594 0.71 23.92 13.02
C VAL A 594 0.70 23.54 11.54
N LEU A 595 -0.46 23.65 10.89
CA LEU A 595 -0.55 23.67 9.43
C LEU A 595 0.04 25.02 9.00
N MET A 596 1.24 25.02 8.41
CA MET A 596 1.84 26.22 7.82
C MET A 596 1.16 26.57 6.51
#